data_AF-A0A2A4W2G7-F1
#
_entry.id   AF-A0A2A4W2G7-F1
#
_cell.length_a   1.000
_cell.length_b   1.000
_cell.length_c   1.000
_cell.angle_alpha   90.00
_cell.angle_beta   90.00
_cell.angle_gamma   90.00
#
_symmetry.space_group_name_H-M   'P 1'
#
loop_
_entity.id
_entity.type
_entity.pdbx_description
1 polymer ?
#
loop_
_entity_poly.entity_id
_entity_poly.type
_entity_poly.pdbx_seq_one_letter_code
_entity_poly.pdbx_strand_id
1 'polypeptide(L)'
;MLISAILFVIFGQVTVQKLRKNPATKHALGIEFASGWDILNVAGVLALPKAITRRIKRNSISMGLGSGFEADPDILHKHTTAFDRILAKTFYWLWVFSGFGMLILMVLDWIFNFD
;
A
#
# COMPACT_ATOMS: atom_id res chain seq x y z
N MET A 1 -2.33 -5.71 -14.37
CA MET A 1 -2.78 -6.82 -13.48
C MET A 1 -1.75 -7.94 -13.28
N LEU A 2 -1.29 -8.65 -14.32
CA LEU A 2 -0.36 -9.79 -14.11
C LEU A 2 1.01 -9.37 -13.54
N ILE A 3 1.62 -8.33 -14.10
CA ILE A 3 2.90 -7.79 -13.59
C ILE A 3 2.75 -7.26 -12.16
N SER A 4 1.67 -6.53 -11.86
CA SER A 4 1.40 -6.05 -10.50
C SER A 4 1.17 -7.18 -9.50
N ALA A 5 0.59 -8.31 -9.91
CA ALA A 5 0.42 -9.50 -9.07
C ALA A 5 1.77 -10.17 -8.76
N ILE A 6 2.66 -10.28 -9.76
CA ILE A 6 4.03 -10.78 -9.55
C ILE A 6 4.78 -9.86 -8.56
N LEU A 7 4.71 -8.54 -8.79
CA LEU A 7 5.33 -7.57 -7.91
C LEU A 7 4.74 -7.57 -6.50
N PHE A 8 3.44 -7.82 -6.34
CA PHE A 8 2.78 -7.98 -5.04
C PHE A 8 3.41 -9.13 -4.26
N VAL A 9 3.59 -10.30 -4.90
CA VAL A 9 4.23 -11.46 -4.26
C VAL A 9 5.70 -11.15 -3.93
N ILE A 10 6.46 -10.60 -4.88
CA ILE A 10 7.89 -10.27 -4.66
C ILE A 10 8.03 -9.25 -3.52
N PHE A 11 7.26 -8.16 -3.53
CA PHE A 11 7.31 -7.13 -2.50
C PHE A 11 6.90 -7.68 -1.13
N GLY A 12 5.86 -8.51 -1.09
CA GLY A 12 5.43 -9.22 0.12
C GLY A 12 6.54 -10.08 0.72
N GLN A 13 7.19 -10.90 -0.10
CA GLN A 13 8.22 -11.84 0.36
C GLN A 13 9.56 -11.16 0.67
N VAL A 14 9.97 -10.18 -0.13
CA VAL A 14 11.30 -9.55 -0.03
C VAL A 14 11.33 -8.42 0.99
N THR A 15 10.26 -7.63 1.10
CA THR A 15 10.20 -6.44 1.95
C THR A 15 9.30 -6.66 3.16
N VAL A 16 8.01 -6.95 2.93
CA VAL A 16 7.01 -6.96 4.01
C VAL A 16 7.28 -8.10 5.00
N GLN A 17 7.73 -9.25 4.52
CA GLN A 17 8.10 -10.37 5.38
C GLN A 17 9.25 -10.02 6.35
N LYS A 18 10.20 -9.17 5.95
CA LYS A 18 11.25 -8.69 6.85
C LYS A 18 10.67 -7.76 7.92
N LEU A 19 9.74 -6.89 7.52
CA LEU A 19 9.05 -5.97 8.43
C LEU A 19 8.13 -6.69 9.43
N ARG A 20 7.47 -7.78 9.02
CA ARG A 20 6.67 -8.64 9.91
C ARG A 20 7.51 -9.34 10.98
N LYS A 21 8.72 -9.79 10.60
CA LYS A 21 9.64 -10.48 11.51
C LYS A 21 10.37 -9.53 12.46
N ASN A 22 10.46 -8.24 12.14
CA ASN A 22 11.16 -7.26 12.96
C ASN A 22 10.24 -6.74 14.09
N PRO A 23 10.62 -6.90 15.38
CA PRO A 23 9.83 -6.46 16.52
C PRO A 23 9.48 -4.97 16.50
N ALA A 24 10.34 -4.13 15.93
CA ALA A 24 10.14 -2.69 15.87
C ALA A 24 9.08 -2.27 14.84
N THR A 25 8.80 -3.11 13.83
CA THR A 25 7.93 -2.76 12.70
C THR A 25 6.66 -3.61 12.63
N LYS A 26 6.62 -4.78 13.28
CA LYS A 26 5.49 -5.73 13.17
C LYS A 26 4.13 -5.15 13.56
N HIS A 27 4.09 -4.18 14.47
CA HIS A 27 2.87 -3.50 14.91
C HIS A 27 2.56 -2.21 14.13
N ALA A 28 3.38 -1.89 13.12
CA ALA A 28 3.33 -0.63 12.39
C ALA A 28 2.90 -0.81 10.92
N LEU A 29 2.37 -1.98 10.54
CA LEU A 29 2.03 -2.33 9.15
C LEU A 29 0.59 -1.97 8.75
N GLY A 30 -0.17 -1.37 9.67
CA GLY A 30 -1.59 -1.09 9.50
C GLY A 30 -2.45 -2.32 9.82
N ILE A 31 -3.76 -2.16 9.69
CA ILE A 31 -4.72 -3.23 9.94
C ILE A 31 -4.73 -4.24 8.79
N GLU A 32 -4.87 -5.51 9.12
CA GLU A 32 -4.98 -6.61 8.15
C GLU A 32 -6.43 -7.03 8.00
N PHE A 33 -7.17 -6.39 7.08
CA PHE A 33 -8.58 -6.74 6.81
C PHE A 33 -8.74 -8.13 6.16
N ALA A 34 -7.77 -8.50 5.34
CA ALA A 34 -7.65 -9.79 4.70
C ALA A 34 -6.16 -10.14 4.62
N SER A 35 -5.84 -11.43 4.48
CA SER A 35 -4.44 -11.87 4.43
C SER A 35 -3.67 -11.12 3.34
N GLY A 36 -2.57 -10.47 3.74
CA GLY A 36 -1.72 -9.69 2.82
C GLY A 36 -2.19 -8.25 2.56
N TRP A 37 -3.23 -7.76 3.24
CA TRP A 37 -3.66 -6.37 3.13
C TRP A 37 -2.60 -5.37 3.60
N ASP A 38 -1.79 -5.75 4.59
CA ASP A 38 -0.64 -5.00 5.07
C ASP A 38 0.41 -4.74 3.96
N ILE A 39 0.49 -5.59 2.94
CA ILE A 39 1.36 -5.37 1.77
C ILE A 39 0.94 -4.10 1.02
N LEU A 40 -0.37 -3.87 0.88
CA LEU A 40 -0.92 -2.68 0.23
C LEU A 40 -0.68 -1.43 1.10
N ASN A 41 -0.91 -1.53 2.41
CA ASN A 41 -0.66 -0.43 3.35
C ASN A 41 0.81 0.00 3.31
N VAL A 42 1.73 -0.94 3.43
CA VAL A 42 3.18 -0.68 3.39
C VAL A 42 3.60 -0.11 2.03
N ALA A 43 3.08 -0.67 0.93
CA ALA A 43 3.38 -0.18 -0.41
C ALA A 43 2.95 1.28 -0.59
N GLY A 44 1.72 1.63 -0.20
CA GLY A 44 1.22 3.00 -0.29
C GLY A 44 2.05 3.98 0.54
N VAL A 45 2.43 3.58 1.75
CA VAL A 45 3.27 4.40 2.61
C VAL A 45 4.66 4.65 2.02
N LEU A 46 5.30 3.63 1.44
CA LEU A 46 6.65 3.76 0.86
C LEU A 46 6.64 4.40 -0.55
N ALA A 47 5.53 4.29 -1.26
CA ALA A 47 5.39 4.82 -2.61
C ALA A 47 5.15 6.33 -2.63
N LEU A 48 4.37 6.83 -1.67
CA LEU A 48 3.96 8.23 -1.60
C LEU A 48 4.98 9.09 -0.83
N PRO A 49 5.02 10.41 -1.08
CA PRO A 49 5.78 11.34 -0.26
C PRO A 49 5.39 11.27 1.22
N LYS A 50 6.39 11.24 2.10
CA LYS A 50 6.21 11.10 3.56
C LYS A 50 5.25 12.12 4.17
N ALA A 51 5.18 13.33 3.63
CA ALA A 51 4.24 14.36 4.08
C ALA A 51 2.78 13.96 3.83
N ILE A 52 2.50 13.31 2.69
CA ILE A 52 1.16 12.85 2.32
C ILE A 52 0.74 11.70 3.24
N THR A 53 1.60 10.71 3.43
CA THR A 53 1.29 9.52 4.23
C THR A 53 1.12 9.85 5.71
N ARG A 54 1.91 10.79 6.24
CA ARG A 54 1.69 11.35 7.59
C ARG A 54 0.34 12.06 7.71
N ARG A 55 -0.08 12.80 6.68
CA ARG A 55 -1.38 13.47 6.67
C ARG A 55 -2.53 12.47 6.63
N ILE A 56 -2.43 11.43 5.78
CA ILE A 56 -3.41 10.34 5.71
C ILE A 56 -3.56 9.68 7.08
N LYS A 57 -2.46 9.24 7.70
CA LYS A 57 -2.48 8.62 9.03
C LYS A 57 -3.13 9.52 10.08
N ARG A 58 -2.80 10.82 10.10
CA ARG A 58 -3.40 11.79 11.03
C ARG A 58 -4.90 11.93 10.80
N ASN A 59 -5.34 11.99 9.55
CA ASN A 59 -6.74 12.09 9.20
C ASN A 59 -7.51 10.83 9.64
N SER A 60 -6.97 9.62 9.41
CA SER A 60 -7.59 8.37 9.86
C SER A 60 -7.76 8.34 11.39
N ILE A 61 -6.77 8.84 12.14
CA ILE A 61 -6.88 8.99 13.60
C ILE A 61 -8.00 9.99 13.96
N SER A 62 -8.06 11.15 13.30
CA SER A 62 -9.09 12.16 13.58
C SER A 62 -10.51 11.70 13.25
N MET A 63 -10.64 10.78 12.29
CA MET A 63 -11.90 10.13 11.92
C MET A 63 -12.31 8.99 12.89
N GLY A 64 -11.51 8.73 13.92
CA GLY A 64 -11.79 7.68 14.90
C GLY A 64 -11.42 6.26 14.45
N LEU A 65 -10.72 6.11 13.32
CA LEU A 65 -10.29 4.79 12.79
C LEU A 65 -9.13 4.17 13.60
N GLY A 66 -8.57 4.90 14.56
CA GLY A 66 -7.46 4.46 15.41
C GLY A 66 -6.07 4.62 14.77
N SER A 67 -5.03 4.53 15.58
CA SER A 67 -3.63 4.75 15.17
C SER A 67 -3.00 3.59 14.42
N GLY A 68 -3.61 2.39 14.50
CA GLY A 68 -3.16 1.16 13.86
C GLY A 68 -3.84 0.85 12.54
N PHE A 69 -4.76 1.70 12.06
CA PHE A 69 -5.44 1.49 10.78
C PHE A 69 -4.47 1.62 9.61
N GLU A 70 -3.75 2.74 9.56
CA GLU A 70 -2.73 3.03 8.57
C GLU A 70 -1.35 2.56 9.04
N ALA A 71 -0.53 2.10 8.10
CA ALA A 71 0.85 1.79 8.40
C ALA A 71 1.63 3.05 8.81
N ASP A 72 2.62 2.90 9.70
CA ASP A 72 3.36 4.03 10.24
C ASP A 72 4.47 4.49 9.27
N PRO A 73 4.37 5.70 8.69
CA PRO A 73 5.35 6.19 7.73
C PRO A 73 6.72 6.45 8.35
N ASP A 74 6.78 6.82 9.63
CA ASP A 74 8.04 7.14 10.30
C ASP A 74 8.86 5.89 10.58
N ILE A 75 8.21 4.85 11.11
CA ILE A 75 8.84 3.57 11.41
C ILE A 75 9.22 2.85 10.11
N LEU A 76 8.31 2.82 9.12
CA LEU A 76 8.56 2.11 7.86
C LEU A 76 9.71 2.72 7.07
N HIS A 77 9.79 4.05 6.94
CA HIS A 77 10.93 4.67 6.26
C HIS A 77 12.26 4.44 6.99
N LYS A 78 12.25 4.30 8.33
CA LYS A 78 13.48 4.03 9.10
C LYS A 78 14.02 2.62 8.89
N HIS A 79 13.14 1.64 8.63
CA HIS A 79 13.48 0.23 8.51
C HIS A 79 13.41 -0.31 7.07
N THR A 80 13.38 0.57 6.06
CA THR A 80 13.36 0.20 4.64
C THR A 80 14.48 0.89 3.87
N THR A 81 15.02 0.16 2.90
CA THR A 81 16.10 0.60 2.02
C THR A 81 15.58 1.39 0.82
N ALA A 82 16.48 1.99 0.04
CA ALA A 82 16.13 2.61 -1.23
C ALA A 82 15.53 1.60 -2.23
N PHE A 83 16.05 0.37 -2.24
CA PHE A 83 15.53 -0.71 -3.07
C PHE A 83 14.08 -1.03 -2.72
N ASP A 84 13.78 -1.22 -1.44
CA ASP A 84 12.42 -1.52 -0.97
C ASP A 84 11.43 -0.42 -1.40
N ARG A 85 11.87 0.84 -1.35
CA ARG A 85 11.04 1.99 -1.75
C ARG A 85 10.83 2.06 -3.26
N ILE A 86 11.84 1.75 -4.07
CA ILE A 86 11.68 1.68 -5.53
C ILE A 86 10.72 0.55 -5.89
N LEU A 87 10.92 -0.64 -5.31
CA LEU A 87 10.05 -1.78 -5.52
C LEU A 87 8.60 -1.47 -5.12
N ALA A 88 8.40 -0.83 -3.96
CA ALA A 88 7.09 -0.37 -3.50
C ALA A 88 6.44 0.62 -4.47
N LYS A 89 7.19 1.62 -4.96
CA LYS A 89 6.69 2.60 -5.94
C LYS A 89 6.23 1.94 -7.22
N THR A 90 7.07 1.07 -7.79
CA THR A 90 6.75 0.37 -9.04
C THR A 90 5.51 -0.50 -8.87
N PHE A 91 5.45 -1.29 -7.79
CA PHE A 91 4.28 -2.10 -7.47
C PHE A 91 3.02 -1.25 -7.29
N TYR A 92 3.08 -0.26 -6.39
CA TYR A 92 1.93 0.56 -5.99
C TYR A 92 1.30 1.29 -7.17
N TRP A 93 2.11 1.97 -7.99
CA TRP A 93 1.58 2.73 -9.13
C TRP A 93 0.97 1.81 -10.20
N LEU A 94 1.59 0.65 -10.48
CA LEU A 94 0.99 -0.32 -11.40
C LEU A 94 -0.35 -0.85 -10.88
N TRP A 95 -0.44 -1.14 -9.58
CA TRP A 95 -1.67 -1.58 -8.94
C TRP A 95 -2.76 -0.50 -8.99
N VAL A 96 -2.42 0.73 -8.59
CA VAL A 96 -3.31 1.90 -8.64
C VAL A 96 -3.81 2.14 -10.06
N PHE A 97 -2.94 2.28 -11.06
CA PHE A 97 -3.38 2.54 -12.43
C PHE A 97 -4.22 1.40 -13.00
N SER A 98 -3.88 0.15 -12.69
CA SER A 98 -4.70 -0.98 -13.15
C SER A 98 -6.09 -0.97 -12.48
N GLY A 99 -6.17 -0.72 -11.17
CA GLY A 99 -7.43 -0.68 -10.43
C GLY A 99 -8.31 0.50 -10.83
N PHE A 100 -7.75 1.70 -10.91
CA PHE A 100 -8.47 2.89 -11.38
C PHE A 100 -8.89 2.75 -12.85
N GLY A 101 -8.04 2.19 -13.70
CA GLY A 101 -8.40 1.92 -15.09
C GLY A 101 -9.61 0.99 -15.20
N MET A 102 -9.65 -0.07 -14.40
CA MET A 102 -10.81 -0.96 -14.34
C MET A 102 -12.08 -0.23 -13.88
N LEU A 103 -12.00 0.57 -12.81
CA LEU A 103 -13.14 1.35 -12.32
C LEU A 103 -13.66 2.35 -13.37
N ILE A 104 -12.75 3.04 -14.06
CA ILE A 104 -13.11 3.97 -15.13
C ILE A 104 -13.81 3.21 -16.26
N LEU A 105 -13.27 2.08 -16.70
CA LEU A 105 -13.88 1.27 -17.75
C LEU A 105 -15.27 0.77 -17.35
N MET A 106 -15.46 0.32 -16.10
CA MET A 106 -16.78 -0.09 -15.60
C MET A 106 -17.79 1.07 -15.62
N VAL A 107 -17.37 2.28 -15.25
CA VAL A 107 -18.24 3.47 -15.30
C VAL A 107 -18.56 3.86 -16.73
N LEU A 108 -17.56 3.85 -17.62
CA LEU A 108 -17.78 4.17 -19.03
C LEU A 108 -18.70 3.14 -19.69
N ASP A 109 -18.51 1.86 -19.41
CA ASP A 109 -19.39 0.79 -19.88
C ASP A 109 -20.82 0.98 -19.37
N TRP A 110 -20.99 1.32 -18.10
CA TRP A 110 -22.32 1.64 -17.56
C TRP A 110 -22.98 2.87 -18.23
N ILE A 111 -22.21 3.87 -18.67
CA ILE A 111 -22.73 5.08 -19.33
C ILE A 111 -23.02 4.84 -20.82
N PHE A 112 -22.10 4.21 -21.52
CA PHE A 112 -22.10 4.10 -22.99
C PHE A 112 -22.58 2.76 -23.49
N ASN A 113 -22.69 1.76 -22.61
CA ASN A 113 -23.12 0.39 -22.86
C ASN A 113 -22.37 -0.20 -24.06
N PHE A 114 -21.09 -0.54 -23.88
CA PHE A 114 -20.20 -0.97 -24.97
C PHE A 114 -20.47 -2.40 -25.49
N ASP A 115 -21.66 -2.93 -25.21
CA ASP A 115 -22.19 -4.19 -25.74
C ASP A 115 -22.46 -4.11 -27.26
#